data_AF-A0A162ID14-F1
#
_entry.id   AF-A0A162ID14-F1
#
_cell.length_a   1.000
_cell.length_b   1.000
_cell.length_c   1.000
_cell.angle_alpha   90.00
_cell.angle_beta   90.00
_cell.angle_gamma   90.00
#
_symmetry.space_group_name_H-M   'P 1'
#
loop_
_entity.id
_entity.type
_entity.pdbx_description
1 polymer ?
#
loop_
_entity_poly.entity_id
_entity_poly.type
_entity_poly.pdbx_seq_one_letter_code
_entity_poly.pdbx_strand_id
1 'polypeptide(L)'
;MGVHEPARFLAPAFPPRSIKTVILSFVGTCFFFSFYRLSRIPDARYYPHYIYDHIASYLEPGVYNNTLYQNGTEAAVHAHWNFSQPCQNFPSTEDITIVMKTGATESFDKMPTQLLTSLQCIPDFLLFSDLEQQIGKYHIYNVLDRVEDILSSDRAEFLLYQAQQDCPISQKECTADMPGGWDLDKYKFLNMILRTWEMRPSRKWYVFVEADTYIVWSNLIHWLNTRMDASKDIYVGGIAFLNNLPFAHGGTGYAISGVLLERLVAHVKDIPAKDLNDLAMHTCCGDALLADVIDKLGVSVLRASPMFNGEKPNTLPFSGRDWCQPLFTLHHMNSEEISGVWQYEQTRTKTEPMQLRDIYHAFVGPNLVPRRPQWNNLADQHCFSKPEDGKNVIEKHAHESAEACSRVCLSEGLNVDADAYEKLKTDDERDWYLRQRYRRQTATKRKSKNRSCFTWRYRGGTCCTSDTFRMGYPVAAKKEEDATSGWFVDGIERWIQDHGQCTGGTEWVSPTCVGKWCPDEIEKTKKQMEDDRKSKEEMLKKFGLKPAEPGEPNAQNPEGLK
;
A
#
# COMPACT_ATOMS: atom_id res chain seq x y z
N MET A 1 24.73 -10.74 94.45
CA MET A 1 23.50 -9.93 94.53
C MET A 1 23.89 -8.47 94.68
N GLY A 2 23.27 -7.60 93.88
CA GLY A 2 23.12 -6.16 94.12
C GLY A 2 24.32 -5.28 93.76
N VAL A 3 24.32 -4.58 92.63
CA VAL A 3 23.77 -3.25 92.31
C VAL A 3 24.96 -2.31 92.07
N HIS A 4 25.23 -1.97 90.80
CA HIS A 4 26.12 -0.86 90.44
C HIS A 4 25.28 0.28 89.87
N GLU A 5 25.35 1.43 90.54
CA GLU A 5 24.76 2.71 90.14
C GLU A 5 25.33 3.23 88.81
N PRO A 6 24.52 3.88 87.96
CA PRO A 6 25.02 4.61 86.81
C PRO A 6 25.41 6.05 87.19
N ALA A 7 26.68 6.40 87.00
CA ALA A 7 27.18 7.77 87.10
C ALA A 7 26.65 8.64 85.95
N ARG A 8 25.99 9.76 86.30
CA ARG A 8 25.60 10.83 85.36
C ARG A 8 26.83 11.68 85.02
N PHE A 9 27.24 11.69 83.75
CA PHE A 9 28.10 12.73 83.18
C PHE A 9 27.22 13.78 82.48
N LEU A 10 27.21 15.00 83.03
CA LEU A 10 26.59 16.17 82.43
C LEU A 10 27.53 16.72 81.34
N ALA A 11 27.07 16.78 80.08
CA ALA A 11 27.76 17.48 79.01
C ALA A 11 27.64 19.01 79.19
N PRO A 12 28.69 19.80 78.88
CA PRO A 12 28.65 21.25 79.07
C PRO A 12 27.70 21.91 78.06
N ALA A 13 26.87 22.83 78.55
CA ALA A 13 25.96 23.64 77.75
C ALA A 13 26.75 24.59 76.84
N PHE A 14 26.69 24.37 75.51
CA PHE A 14 27.12 25.38 74.55
C PHE A 14 26.15 26.57 74.58
N PRO A 15 26.63 27.83 74.58
CA PRO A 15 25.76 28.99 74.67
C PRO A 15 24.84 29.06 73.44
N PRO A 16 23.57 29.51 73.60
CA PRO A 16 22.62 29.57 72.49
C PRO A 16 23.12 30.56 71.45
N ARG A 17 23.50 30.06 70.27
CA ARG A 17 23.76 30.92 69.10
C ARG A 17 22.42 31.56 68.71
N SER A 18 22.37 32.89 68.73
CA SER A 18 21.22 33.66 68.28
C SER A 18 20.73 33.16 66.91
N ILE A 19 19.42 32.91 66.79
CA ILE A 19 18.75 32.45 65.55
C ILE A 19 19.17 33.29 64.34
N LYS A 20 19.42 34.60 64.52
CA LYS A 20 19.91 35.48 63.46
C LYS A 20 21.25 35.02 62.87
N THR A 21 22.15 34.50 63.69
CA THR A 21 23.47 34.01 63.27
C THR A 21 23.35 32.70 62.48
N VAL A 22 22.41 31.83 62.87
CA VAL A 22 22.13 30.58 62.17
C VAL A 22 21.50 30.86 60.81
N ILE A 23 20.53 31.78 60.75
CA ILE A 23 19.88 32.19 59.49
C ILE A 23 20.88 32.88 58.56
N LEU A 24 21.70 33.82 59.06
CA LEU A 24 22.70 34.50 58.23
C LEU A 24 23.78 33.53 57.72
N SER A 25 24.21 32.57 58.54
CA SER A 25 25.15 31.54 58.10
C SER A 25 24.53 30.61 57.05
N PHE A 26 23.27 30.23 57.23
CA PHE A 26 22.54 29.40 56.25
C PHE A 26 22.34 30.13 54.92
N VAL A 27 21.86 31.38 54.97
CA VAL A 27 21.67 32.23 53.79
C VAL A 27 23.01 32.48 53.08
N GLY A 28 24.07 32.79 53.83
CA GLY A 28 25.42 32.96 53.29
C GLY A 28 25.94 31.68 52.64
N THR A 29 25.67 30.51 53.22
CA THR A 29 26.07 29.21 52.66
C THR A 29 25.27 28.88 51.40
N CYS A 30 23.96 29.15 51.37
CA CYS A 30 23.13 28.98 50.18
C CYS A 30 23.60 29.87 49.03
N PHE A 31 23.83 31.16 49.29
CA PHE A 31 24.36 32.06 48.26
C PHE A 31 25.76 31.64 47.81
N PHE A 32 26.65 31.28 48.73
CA PHE A 32 27.99 30.82 48.37
C PHE A 32 27.96 29.55 47.51
N PHE A 33 27.11 28.57 47.82
CA PHE A 33 26.95 27.37 46.99
C PHE A 33 26.30 27.67 45.63
N SER A 34 25.34 28.58 45.58
CA SER A 34 24.71 29.01 44.32
C SER A 34 25.71 29.75 43.42
N PHE A 35 26.46 30.71 43.97
CA PHE A 35 27.50 31.44 43.23
C PHE A 35 28.70 30.57 42.88
N TYR A 36 29.11 29.67 43.77
CA TYR A 36 30.17 28.70 43.48
C TYR A 36 29.75 27.74 42.37
N ARG A 37 28.50 27.23 42.38
CA ARG A 37 27.97 26.44 41.25
C ARG A 37 27.96 27.25 39.96
N LEU A 38 27.45 28.48 39.96
CA LEU A 38 27.46 29.38 38.81
C LEU A 38 28.88 29.65 38.28
N SER A 39 29.86 29.82 39.18
CA SER A 39 31.28 30.04 38.81
C SER A 39 31.99 28.79 38.28
N ARG A 40 31.42 27.60 38.52
CA ARG A 40 31.95 26.29 38.09
C ARG A 40 31.24 25.75 36.85
N ILE A 41 30.28 26.46 36.26
CA ILE A 41 29.63 26.05 35.01
C ILE A 41 30.62 26.24 33.86
N PRO A 42 31.01 25.18 33.14
CA PRO A 42 31.80 25.31 31.93
C PRO A 42 30.88 25.72 30.78
N ASP A 43 31.21 26.85 30.17
CA ASP A 43 30.76 27.33 28.86
C ASP A 43 29.27 27.79 28.77
N ALA A 44 29.07 29.06 28.40
CA ALA A 44 27.77 29.70 28.19
C ALA A 44 26.97 29.11 26.98
N ARG A 45 27.48 28.05 26.37
CA ARG A 45 26.91 27.37 25.19
C ARG A 45 25.95 26.23 25.50
N TYR A 46 25.84 25.78 26.75
CA TYR A 46 24.94 24.67 27.11
C TYR A 46 23.46 25.09 27.20
N TYR A 47 23.18 26.29 27.74
CA TYR A 47 21.82 26.78 27.94
C TYR A 47 21.06 27.19 26.68
N PRO A 48 21.68 27.82 25.65
CA PRO A 48 20.99 28.14 24.42
C PRO A 48 20.41 26.89 23.75
N HIS A 49 21.17 25.80 23.65
CA HIS A 49 20.68 24.54 23.07
C HIS A 49 19.61 23.87 23.94
N TYR A 50 19.80 23.81 25.27
CA TYR A 50 18.79 23.25 26.16
C TYR A 50 17.46 24.02 26.10
N ILE A 51 17.52 25.35 26.09
CA ILE A 51 16.35 26.22 25.97
C ILE A 51 15.72 26.13 24.57
N TYR A 52 16.52 26.13 23.49
CA TYR A 52 15.99 25.97 22.14
C TYR A 52 15.30 24.61 21.99
N ASP A 53 15.94 23.53 22.41
CA ASP A 53 15.40 22.17 22.26
C ASP A 53 14.15 21.92 23.11
N HIS A 54 14.02 22.60 24.27
CA HIS A 54 12.94 22.32 25.23
C HIS A 54 11.84 23.40 25.32
N ILE A 55 12.13 24.64 24.88
CA ILE A 55 11.20 25.77 24.94
C ILE A 55 10.74 26.21 23.54
N ALA A 56 11.52 25.99 22.47
CA ALA A 56 11.09 26.41 21.12
C ALA A 56 9.79 25.71 20.67
N SER A 57 9.57 24.46 21.10
CA SER A 57 8.30 23.74 20.85
C SER A 57 7.08 24.40 21.48
N TYR A 58 7.26 25.23 22.52
CA TYR A 58 6.21 26.05 23.13
C TYR A 58 6.05 27.42 22.47
N LEU A 59 7.05 27.88 21.72
CA LEU A 59 7.07 29.20 21.07
C LEU A 59 6.66 29.15 19.59
N GLU A 60 6.78 27.99 18.94
CA GLU A 60 6.32 27.74 17.57
C GLU A 60 5.32 26.56 17.52
N PRO A 61 4.06 26.75 17.97
CA PRO A 61 3.07 25.69 17.92
C PRO A 61 2.87 25.19 16.48
N GLY A 62 3.10 23.90 16.27
CA GLY A 62 2.94 23.24 14.98
C GLY A 62 4.24 22.87 14.26
N VAL A 63 5.43 23.24 14.75
CA VAL A 63 6.70 22.76 14.17
C VAL A 63 7.26 21.59 14.98
N TYR A 64 7.46 20.46 14.32
CA TYR A 64 7.93 19.21 14.92
C TYR A 64 9.22 18.73 14.27
N ASN A 65 10.00 17.92 14.99
CA ASN A 65 11.11 17.18 14.35
C ASN A 65 10.53 16.13 13.41
N ASN A 66 11.08 16.06 12.19
CA ASN A 66 10.64 15.08 11.22
C ASN A 66 11.23 13.70 11.55
N THR A 67 10.37 12.74 11.90
CA THR A 67 10.79 11.38 12.23
C THR A 67 11.35 10.60 11.03
N LEU A 68 11.11 11.07 9.80
CA LEU A 68 11.74 10.52 8.60
C LEU A 68 13.09 11.15 8.28
N TYR A 69 13.55 12.19 8.98
CA TYR A 69 14.87 12.78 8.76
C TYR A 69 15.92 11.98 9.53
N GLN A 70 16.56 11.03 8.83
CA GLN A 70 17.54 10.10 9.38
C GLN A 70 18.61 9.77 8.33
N ASN A 71 19.62 9.00 8.71
CA ASN A 71 20.70 8.60 7.80
C ASN A 71 20.14 7.88 6.55
N GLY A 72 20.34 8.47 5.38
CA GLY A 72 19.90 7.96 4.09
C GLY A 72 18.67 8.66 3.52
N THR A 73 17.97 9.49 4.30
CA THR A 73 16.74 10.21 3.88
C THR A 73 16.88 11.73 3.94
N GLU A 74 18.02 12.28 4.39
CA GLU A 74 18.20 13.72 4.62
C GLU A 74 18.06 14.56 3.33
N ALA A 75 18.35 13.96 2.18
CA ALA A 75 18.15 14.61 0.88
C ALA A 75 16.68 14.60 0.42
N ALA A 76 15.86 13.69 0.97
CA ALA A 76 14.49 13.44 0.51
C ALA A 76 13.45 14.22 1.31
N VAL A 77 13.73 14.57 2.57
CA VAL A 77 12.80 15.26 3.47
C VAL A 77 13.46 16.40 4.23
N HIS A 78 12.68 17.40 4.62
CA HIS A 78 13.11 18.48 5.52
C HIS A 78 13.26 17.98 6.96
N ALA A 79 14.24 18.52 7.71
CA ALA A 79 14.51 18.13 9.10
C ALA A 79 13.38 18.44 10.08
N HIS A 80 12.58 19.46 9.77
CA HIS A 80 11.43 19.87 10.57
C HIS A 80 10.15 19.78 9.74
N TRP A 81 9.05 19.44 10.41
CA TRP A 81 7.72 19.36 9.86
C TRP A 81 6.88 20.50 10.41
N ASN A 82 6.51 21.44 9.54
CA ASN A 82 5.58 22.50 9.88
C ASN A 82 4.14 22.05 9.60
N PHE A 83 3.40 21.79 10.67
CA PHE A 83 2.02 21.36 10.71
C PHE A 83 1.04 22.50 11.01
N SER A 84 1.46 23.77 10.94
CA SER A 84 0.55 24.91 11.19
C SER A 84 -0.48 25.10 10.07
N GLN A 85 -0.17 24.66 8.83
CA GLN A 85 -1.09 24.74 7.68
C GLN A 85 -1.00 23.47 6.80
N PRO A 86 -1.42 22.29 7.30
CA PRO A 86 -1.22 21.01 6.60
C PRO A 86 -1.99 20.90 5.27
N CYS A 87 -3.00 21.76 5.07
CA CYS A 87 -3.84 21.77 3.88
C CYS A 87 -3.53 22.88 2.88
N GLN A 88 -2.49 23.70 3.12
CA GLN A 88 -2.19 24.88 2.29
C GLN A 88 -1.98 24.53 0.81
N ASN A 89 -1.34 23.39 0.53
CA ASN A 89 -1.02 22.93 -0.83
C ASN A 89 -1.91 21.77 -1.30
N PHE A 90 -3.02 21.52 -0.59
CA PHE A 90 -3.93 20.44 -0.97
C PHE A 90 -4.69 20.81 -2.25
N PRO A 91 -4.80 19.90 -3.23
CA PRO A 91 -5.51 20.19 -4.49
C PRO A 91 -7.01 20.44 -4.25
N SER A 92 -7.63 21.28 -5.10
CA SER A 92 -9.09 21.45 -5.09
C SER A 92 -9.79 20.14 -5.44
N THR A 93 -10.74 19.73 -4.61
CA THR A 93 -11.62 18.58 -4.83
C THR A 93 -12.99 18.99 -5.41
N GLU A 94 -13.10 20.19 -5.98
CA GLU A 94 -14.33 20.65 -6.62
C GLU A 94 -14.77 19.67 -7.72
N ASP A 95 -16.08 19.38 -7.77
CA ASP A 95 -16.68 18.39 -8.67
C ASP A 95 -16.20 16.93 -8.53
N ILE A 96 -15.49 16.59 -7.44
CA ILE A 96 -15.07 15.22 -7.13
C ILE A 96 -15.71 14.78 -5.81
N THR A 97 -16.55 13.74 -5.85
CA THR A 97 -17.00 13.07 -4.62
C THR A 97 -15.98 12.01 -4.23
N ILE A 98 -15.52 12.08 -2.98
CA ILE A 98 -14.65 11.07 -2.39
C ILE A 98 -15.48 10.20 -1.45
N VAL A 99 -15.31 8.89 -1.60
CA VAL A 99 -16.02 7.88 -0.84
C VAL A 99 -15.00 6.93 -0.22
N MET A 100 -14.99 6.87 1.11
CA MET A 100 -14.12 5.98 1.86
C MET A 100 -14.94 4.88 2.55
N LYS A 101 -14.63 3.63 2.24
CA LYS A 101 -15.29 2.43 2.77
C LYS A 101 -14.45 1.79 3.88
N THR A 102 -15.13 1.26 4.89
CA THR A 102 -14.57 0.37 5.93
C THR A 102 -15.55 -0.76 6.27
N GLY A 103 -15.16 -1.68 7.16
CA GLY A 103 -16.09 -2.52 7.92
C GLY A 103 -16.17 -2.08 9.37
N ALA A 104 -17.27 -2.36 10.06
CA ALA A 104 -17.52 -1.85 11.41
C ALA A 104 -16.51 -2.36 12.44
N THR A 105 -15.96 -3.55 12.21
CA THR A 105 -14.94 -4.19 13.06
C THR A 105 -13.58 -3.52 12.98
N GLU A 106 -13.29 -2.81 11.88
CA GLU A 106 -12.01 -2.15 11.64
C GLU A 106 -12.11 -0.61 11.59
N SER A 107 -13.33 -0.05 11.66
CA SER A 107 -13.56 1.40 11.59
C SER A 107 -12.66 2.18 12.55
N PHE A 108 -12.56 1.77 13.81
CA PHE A 108 -11.75 2.47 14.81
C PHE A 108 -10.24 2.15 14.73
N ASP A 109 -9.85 1.10 14.03
CA ASP A 109 -8.44 0.74 13.83
C ASP A 109 -7.85 1.45 12.59
N LYS A 110 -8.67 1.73 11.57
CA LYS A 110 -8.24 2.29 10.26
C LYS A 110 -8.68 3.73 10.00
N MET A 111 -9.94 4.09 10.23
CA MET A 111 -10.48 5.41 9.85
C MET A 111 -9.85 6.61 10.60
N PRO A 112 -9.54 6.54 11.92
CA PRO A 112 -8.95 7.68 12.62
C PRO A 112 -7.68 8.20 11.95
N THR A 113 -6.81 7.31 11.46
CA THR A 113 -5.58 7.70 10.77
C THR A 113 -5.87 8.44 9.48
N GLN A 114 -6.84 7.99 8.68
CA GLN A 114 -7.25 8.70 7.46
C GLN A 114 -7.73 10.13 7.80
N LEU A 115 -8.61 10.24 8.82
CA LEU A 115 -9.19 11.51 9.28
C LEU A 115 -8.16 12.48 9.88
N LEU A 116 -7.09 11.96 10.48
CA LEU A 116 -6.00 12.76 11.07
C LEU A 116 -4.90 13.11 10.06
N THR A 117 -4.91 12.50 8.88
CA THR A 117 -3.89 12.69 7.82
C THR A 117 -4.49 13.48 6.65
N SER A 118 -4.41 12.98 5.42
CA SER A 118 -4.79 13.74 4.22
C SER A 118 -6.28 14.05 4.12
N LEU A 119 -7.15 13.22 4.71
CA LEU A 119 -8.61 13.40 4.65
C LEU A 119 -9.08 14.66 5.41
N GLN A 120 -8.29 15.17 6.37
CA GLN A 120 -8.60 16.41 7.08
C GLN A 120 -8.67 17.63 6.14
N CYS A 121 -8.04 17.54 4.97
CA CYS A 121 -7.97 18.60 3.98
C CYS A 121 -9.10 18.53 2.93
N ILE A 122 -9.93 17.49 2.96
CA ILE A 122 -11.04 17.32 2.04
C ILE A 122 -12.31 17.86 2.70
N PRO A 123 -12.95 18.89 2.13
CA PRO A 123 -14.10 19.54 2.77
C PRO A 123 -15.40 18.72 2.69
N ASP A 124 -15.56 17.87 1.66
CA ASP A 124 -16.76 17.07 1.42
C ASP A 124 -16.37 15.66 0.99
N PHE A 125 -16.70 14.66 1.81
CA PHE A 125 -16.48 13.24 1.55
C PHE A 125 -17.55 12.41 2.26
N LEU A 126 -17.75 11.18 1.80
CA LEU A 126 -18.66 10.20 2.39
C LEU A 126 -17.88 9.06 3.03
N LEU A 127 -18.29 8.67 4.23
CA LEU A 127 -17.76 7.50 4.93
C LEU A 127 -18.85 6.42 4.98
N PHE A 128 -18.53 5.22 4.53
CA PHE A 128 -19.46 4.10 4.51
C PHE A 128 -18.92 2.88 5.23
N SER A 129 -19.82 2.16 5.89
CA SER A 129 -19.54 0.91 6.61
C SER A 129 -20.75 -0.04 6.55
N ASP A 130 -20.58 -1.24 7.10
CA ASP A 130 -21.66 -2.19 7.42
C ASP A 130 -22.35 -1.89 8.77
N LEU A 131 -22.04 -0.77 9.44
CA LEU A 131 -22.74 -0.36 10.67
C LEU A 131 -22.77 1.15 10.77
N GLU A 132 -23.87 1.68 11.32
CA GLU A 132 -24.02 3.10 11.57
C GLU A 132 -23.11 3.49 12.75
N GLN A 133 -22.11 4.33 12.49
CA GLN A 133 -21.06 4.65 13.47
C GLN A 133 -20.70 6.14 13.46
N GLN A 134 -20.13 6.60 14.57
CA GLN A 134 -19.68 7.98 14.72
C GLN A 134 -18.25 8.02 15.26
N ILE A 135 -17.36 8.76 14.58
CA ILE A 135 -15.99 9.04 15.04
C ILE A 135 -15.82 10.55 15.12
N GLY A 136 -15.88 11.10 16.34
CA GLY A 136 -15.83 12.55 16.56
C GLY A 136 -16.95 13.26 15.80
N LYS A 137 -16.60 14.22 14.92
CA LYS A 137 -17.57 14.94 14.07
C LYS A 137 -17.96 14.16 12.80
N TYR A 138 -17.33 13.02 12.53
CA TYR A 138 -17.49 12.28 11.28
C TYR A 138 -18.48 11.13 11.46
N HIS A 139 -19.49 11.12 10.60
CA HIS A 139 -20.54 10.11 10.58
C HIS A 139 -20.21 9.06 9.52
N ILE A 140 -20.35 7.79 9.88
CA ILE A 140 -20.06 6.64 9.02
C ILE A 140 -21.37 5.92 8.76
N TYR A 141 -21.93 6.14 7.58
CA TYR A 141 -23.26 5.67 7.23
C TYR A 141 -23.27 4.16 7.01
N ASN A 142 -24.28 3.49 7.57
CA ASN A 142 -24.56 2.09 7.23
C ASN A 142 -25.09 2.00 5.80
N VAL A 143 -24.40 1.29 4.91
CA VAL A 143 -24.90 1.04 3.54
C VAL A 143 -25.78 -0.20 3.42
N LEU A 144 -25.88 -1.00 4.48
CA LEU A 144 -26.67 -2.24 4.53
C LEU A 144 -28.01 -2.08 5.25
N ASP A 145 -28.35 -0.87 5.72
CA ASP A 145 -29.59 -0.57 6.46
C ASP A 145 -30.87 -0.72 5.64
N ARG A 146 -30.75 -0.71 4.30
CA ARG A 146 -31.86 -0.84 3.34
C ARG A 146 -31.84 -2.13 2.53
N VAL A 147 -30.97 -3.06 2.87
CA VAL A 147 -30.91 -4.32 2.14
C VAL A 147 -31.88 -5.30 2.79
N GLU A 148 -33.05 -5.44 2.18
CA GLU A 148 -34.09 -6.37 2.60
C GLU A 148 -33.57 -7.82 2.58
N ASP A 149 -34.19 -8.70 3.38
CA ASP A 149 -33.93 -10.14 3.48
C ASP A 149 -32.56 -10.60 4.00
N ILE A 150 -31.56 -9.72 4.10
CA ILE A 150 -30.22 -10.02 4.65
C ILE A 150 -30.28 -10.59 6.08
N LEU A 151 -31.15 -10.05 6.93
CA LEU A 151 -31.23 -10.41 8.36
C LEU A 151 -31.93 -11.75 8.64
N SER A 152 -32.55 -12.36 7.64
CA SER A 152 -33.31 -13.61 7.81
C SER A 152 -32.50 -14.88 7.53
N SER A 153 -31.26 -14.72 7.07
CA SER A 153 -30.41 -15.83 6.64
C SER A 153 -29.45 -16.29 7.75
N ASP A 154 -29.20 -17.59 7.80
CA ASP A 154 -28.32 -18.29 8.74
C ASP A 154 -26.83 -18.31 8.30
N ARG A 155 -26.48 -17.56 7.26
CA ARG A 155 -25.10 -17.49 6.75
C ARG A 155 -24.19 -16.66 7.64
N ALA A 156 -22.91 -17.02 7.67
CA ALA A 156 -21.91 -16.43 8.56
C ALA A 156 -21.80 -14.90 8.42
N GLU A 157 -21.83 -14.36 7.20
CA GLU A 157 -21.77 -12.91 6.95
C GLU A 157 -22.93 -12.14 7.59
N PHE A 158 -24.12 -12.75 7.63
CA PHE A 158 -25.31 -12.12 8.19
C PHE A 158 -25.43 -12.33 9.68
N LEU A 159 -24.91 -13.45 10.19
CA LEU A 159 -24.71 -13.63 11.64
C LEU A 159 -23.71 -12.59 12.18
N LEU A 160 -22.64 -12.28 11.44
CA LEU A 160 -21.74 -11.19 11.78
C LEU A 160 -22.48 -9.86 11.79
N TYR A 161 -23.22 -9.52 10.73
CA TYR A 161 -23.97 -8.28 10.66
C TYR A 161 -24.97 -8.13 11.81
N GLN A 162 -25.73 -9.20 12.12
CA GLN A 162 -26.64 -9.22 13.27
C GLN A 162 -25.89 -9.00 14.60
N ALA A 163 -24.76 -9.69 14.79
CA ALA A 163 -23.93 -9.51 15.99
C ALA A 163 -23.36 -8.09 16.10
N GLN A 164 -23.02 -7.45 14.98
CA GLN A 164 -22.59 -6.06 14.94
C GLN A 164 -23.70 -5.11 15.41
N GLN A 165 -24.94 -5.32 14.93
CA GLN A 165 -26.12 -4.51 15.32
C GLN A 165 -26.49 -4.70 16.79
N ASP A 166 -26.45 -5.95 17.28
CA ASP A 166 -26.85 -6.30 18.65
C ASP A 166 -25.76 -5.98 19.69
N CYS A 167 -24.55 -5.63 19.26
CA CYS A 167 -23.42 -5.37 20.15
C CYS A 167 -23.64 -4.11 21.00
N PRO A 168 -23.78 -4.22 22.34
CA PRO A 168 -23.99 -3.06 23.21
C PRO A 168 -22.69 -2.37 23.64
N ILE A 169 -21.54 -2.90 23.21
CA ILE A 169 -20.19 -2.43 23.58
C ILE A 169 -19.33 -2.25 22.32
N SER A 170 -18.00 -2.34 22.42
CA SER A 170 -17.15 -2.19 21.24
C SER A 170 -17.27 -3.38 20.29
N GLN A 171 -17.26 -3.10 18.97
CA GLN A 171 -17.28 -4.14 17.94
C GLN A 171 -16.12 -5.13 18.09
N LYS A 172 -14.95 -4.64 18.51
CA LYS A 172 -13.75 -5.45 18.75
C LYS A 172 -13.93 -6.49 19.85
N GLU A 173 -14.82 -6.24 20.81
CA GLU A 173 -15.16 -7.20 21.87
C GLU A 173 -16.27 -8.17 21.46
N CYS A 174 -17.32 -7.69 20.78
CA CYS A 174 -18.47 -8.53 20.41
C CYS A 174 -18.20 -9.46 19.22
N THR A 175 -17.40 -9.00 18.25
CA THR A 175 -17.23 -9.68 16.95
C THR A 175 -15.82 -10.23 16.77
N ALA A 176 -15.05 -10.30 17.86
CA ALA A 176 -13.72 -10.91 17.87
C ALA A 176 -13.78 -12.31 17.25
N ASP A 177 -12.88 -12.56 16.29
CA ASP A 177 -12.73 -13.85 15.60
C ASP A 177 -13.98 -14.35 14.82
N MET A 178 -15.03 -13.54 14.70
CA MET A 178 -16.18 -13.90 13.87
C MET A 178 -15.79 -13.86 12.38
N PRO A 179 -16.06 -14.93 11.62
CA PRO A 179 -15.82 -14.94 10.19
C PRO A 179 -16.86 -14.11 9.44
N GLY A 180 -16.70 -13.98 8.12
CA GLY A 180 -17.73 -13.42 7.25
C GLY A 180 -17.61 -11.92 6.99
N GLY A 181 -16.62 -11.22 7.56
CA GLY A 181 -16.40 -9.79 7.26
C GLY A 181 -16.16 -9.52 5.77
N TRP A 182 -15.33 -10.36 5.13
CA TRP A 182 -15.10 -10.31 3.68
C TRP A 182 -16.36 -10.65 2.87
N ASP A 183 -17.14 -11.62 3.33
CA ASP A 183 -18.37 -12.05 2.65
C ASP A 183 -19.48 -10.99 2.76
N LEU A 184 -19.58 -10.31 3.91
CA LEU A 184 -20.50 -9.19 4.14
C LEU A 184 -20.14 -7.97 3.28
N ASP A 185 -18.85 -7.76 3.03
CA ASP A 185 -18.35 -6.62 2.26
C ASP A 185 -18.88 -6.60 0.82
N LYS A 186 -19.23 -7.76 0.25
CA LYS A 186 -19.81 -7.91 -1.10
C LYS A 186 -21.05 -7.03 -1.31
N TYR A 187 -21.90 -6.93 -0.29
CA TYR A 187 -23.18 -6.21 -0.36
C TYR A 187 -23.00 -4.69 -0.31
N LYS A 188 -21.84 -4.19 0.12
CA LYS A 188 -21.62 -2.75 0.27
C LYS A 188 -21.45 -2.03 -1.06
N PHE A 189 -20.85 -2.65 -2.07
CA PHE A 189 -20.39 -1.93 -3.28
C PHE A 189 -21.54 -1.28 -4.05
N LEU A 190 -22.56 -2.04 -4.46
CA LEU A 190 -23.69 -1.49 -5.21
C LEU A 190 -24.55 -0.55 -4.34
N ASN A 191 -24.76 -0.88 -3.08
CA ASN A 191 -25.51 -0.02 -2.16
C ASN A 191 -24.79 1.31 -1.90
N MET A 192 -23.47 1.28 -1.77
CA MET A 192 -22.62 2.46 -1.67
C MET A 192 -22.73 3.34 -2.93
N ILE A 193 -22.77 2.75 -4.13
CA ILE A 193 -22.97 3.49 -5.38
C ILE A 193 -24.30 4.24 -5.37
N LEU A 194 -25.39 3.55 -5.03
CA LEU A 194 -26.72 4.15 -4.91
C LEU A 194 -26.74 5.29 -3.88
N ARG A 195 -26.19 5.04 -2.69
CA ARG A 195 -26.18 6.00 -1.59
C ARG A 195 -25.32 7.23 -1.91
N THR A 196 -24.17 7.01 -2.55
CA THR A 196 -23.28 8.08 -3.01
C THR A 196 -24.01 9.03 -3.96
N TRP A 197 -24.73 8.49 -4.95
CA TRP A 197 -25.48 9.30 -5.90
C TRP A 197 -26.64 10.05 -5.27
N GLU A 198 -27.39 9.43 -4.35
CA GLU A 198 -28.45 10.10 -3.60
C GLU A 198 -27.94 11.32 -2.82
N MET A 199 -26.78 11.17 -2.18
CA MET A 199 -26.23 12.19 -1.29
C MET A 199 -25.46 13.28 -2.03
N ARG A 200 -24.79 12.94 -3.13
CA ARG A 200 -23.93 13.83 -3.92
C ARG A 200 -24.13 13.58 -5.42
N PRO A 201 -25.31 13.88 -6.00
CA PRO A 201 -25.54 13.70 -7.43
C PRO A 201 -24.73 14.70 -8.26
N SER A 202 -24.61 14.42 -9.57
CA SER A 202 -24.12 15.38 -10.58
C SER A 202 -22.70 15.90 -10.38
N ARG A 203 -21.79 15.11 -9.81
CA ARG A 203 -20.34 15.42 -9.78
C ARG A 203 -19.64 14.87 -11.02
N LYS A 204 -18.50 15.45 -11.41
CA LYS A 204 -17.72 14.97 -12.56
C LYS A 204 -17.08 13.61 -12.29
N TRP A 205 -16.56 13.43 -11.08
CA TRP A 205 -15.87 12.21 -10.67
C TRP A 205 -16.35 11.70 -9.32
N TYR A 206 -16.35 10.38 -9.19
CA TYR A 206 -16.59 9.67 -7.95
C TYR A 206 -15.41 8.73 -7.71
N VAL A 207 -14.68 8.95 -6.63
CA VAL A 207 -13.48 8.20 -6.26
C VAL A 207 -13.80 7.36 -5.03
N PHE A 208 -13.65 6.04 -5.16
CA PHE A 208 -13.94 5.06 -4.12
C PHE A 208 -12.64 4.44 -3.64
N VAL A 209 -12.43 4.45 -2.32
CA VAL A 209 -11.21 3.96 -1.67
C VAL A 209 -11.53 3.24 -0.35
N GLU A 210 -10.64 2.36 0.09
CA GLU A 210 -10.76 1.66 1.37
C GLU A 210 -9.92 2.32 2.47
N ALA A 211 -10.29 2.09 3.73
CA ALA A 211 -9.66 2.74 4.88
C ALA A 211 -8.17 2.36 5.09
N ASP A 212 -7.72 1.22 4.54
CA ASP A 212 -6.31 0.78 4.53
C ASP A 212 -5.57 1.09 3.21
N THR A 213 -6.04 2.10 2.48
CA THR A 213 -5.40 2.62 1.27
C THR A 213 -4.91 4.04 1.50
N TYR A 214 -3.61 4.29 1.31
CA TYR A 214 -3.08 5.65 1.24
C TYR A 214 -3.34 6.24 -0.14
N ILE A 215 -3.73 7.51 -0.20
CA ILE A 215 -3.99 8.23 -1.45
C ILE A 215 -3.08 9.44 -1.58
N VAL A 216 -2.35 9.51 -2.68
CA VAL A 216 -1.63 10.72 -3.10
C VAL A 216 -2.60 11.62 -3.87
N TRP A 217 -3.39 12.39 -3.13
CA TRP A 217 -4.47 13.21 -3.69
C TRP A 217 -3.99 14.21 -4.74
N SER A 218 -2.83 14.83 -4.51
CA SER A 218 -2.18 15.76 -5.42
C SER A 218 -1.98 15.15 -6.82
N ASN A 219 -1.51 13.91 -6.89
CA ASN A 219 -1.33 13.18 -8.14
C ASN A 219 -2.67 12.78 -8.78
N LEU A 220 -3.56 12.15 -8.01
CA LEU A 220 -4.82 11.61 -8.54
C LEU A 220 -5.73 12.72 -9.09
N ILE A 221 -5.91 13.80 -8.34
CA ILE A 221 -6.79 14.92 -8.75
C ILE A 221 -6.22 15.65 -9.95
N HIS A 222 -4.90 15.90 -9.98
CA HIS A 222 -4.25 16.48 -11.15
C HIS A 222 -4.50 15.63 -12.40
N TRP A 223 -4.39 14.31 -12.26
CA TRP A 223 -4.58 13.38 -13.36
C TRP A 223 -6.03 13.32 -13.86
N LEU A 224 -7.01 13.19 -12.96
CA LEU A 224 -8.44 13.20 -13.30
C LEU A 224 -8.85 14.49 -14.02
N ASN A 225 -8.29 15.63 -13.61
CA ASN A 225 -8.62 16.94 -14.18
C ASN A 225 -7.92 17.26 -15.51
N THR A 226 -6.76 16.67 -15.78
CA THR A 226 -5.92 17.08 -16.93
C THR A 226 -5.72 15.99 -17.98
N ARG A 227 -5.94 14.72 -17.62
CA ARG A 227 -5.65 13.57 -18.49
C ARG A 227 -6.88 12.73 -18.82
N MET A 228 -7.99 12.96 -18.12
CA MET A 228 -9.23 12.19 -18.27
C MET A 228 -10.39 13.10 -18.68
N ASP A 229 -11.35 12.52 -19.39
CA ASP A 229 -12.53 13.23 -19.90
C ASP A 229 -13.79 12.71 -19.22
N ALA A 230 -14.24 13.42 -18.17
CA ALA A 230 -15.39 13.05 -17.35
C ALA A 230 -16.72 13.00 -18.11
N SER A 231 -16.78 13.49 -19.36
CA SER A 231 -17.98 13.39 -20.20
C SER A 231 -18.18 12.02 -20.85
N LYS A 232 -17.18 11.14 -20.76
CA LYS A 232 -17.21 9.76 -21.26
C LYS A 232 -17.53 8.78 -20.15
N ASP A 233 -18.06 7.61 -20.53
CA ASP A 233 -18.26 6.50 -19.61
C ASP A 233 -16.93 5.89 -19.17
N ILE A 234 -16.39 6.37 -18.05
CA ILE A 234 -15.10 5.95 -17.53
C ILE A 234 -15.30 5.21 -16.22
N TYR A 235 -14.78 3.98 -16.20
CA TYR A 235 -14.52 3.18 -15.01
C TYR A 235 -13.05 2.80 -15.01
N VAL A 236 -12.27 3.25 -14.02
CA VAL A 236 -10.80 3.13 -14.03
C VAL A 236 -10.25 2.77 -12.65
N GLY A 237 -9.21 1.93 -12.62
CA GLY A 237 -8.49 1.58 -11.39
C GLY A 237 -7.36 0.57 -11.61
N GLY A 238 -6.94 -0.10 -10.52
CA GLY A 238 -6.01 -1.24 -10.58
C GLY A 238 -6.78 -2.52 -10.97
N ILE A 239 -6.26 -3.29 -11.93
CA ILE A 239 -7.01 -4.43 -12.49
C ILE A 239 -6.80 -5.71 -11.70
N ALA A 240 -7.91 -6.39 -11.40
CA ALA A 240 -7.96 -7.79 -11.03
C ALA A 240 -8.91 -8.57 -11.98
N PHE A 241 -8.91 -9.89 -11.86
CA PHE A 241 -9.71 -10.78 -12.73
C PHE A 241 -10.47 -11.81 -11.91
N LEU A 242 -11.74 -12.04 -12.28
CA LEU A 242 -12.56 -13.14 -11.78
C LEU A 242 -13.21 -13.83 -12.97
N ASN A 243 -12.89 -15.10 -13.22
CA ASN A 243 -13.48 -15.88 -14.34
C ASN A 243 -13.44 -15.13 -15.69
N ASN A 244 -12.31 -14.51 -16.03
CA ASN A 244 -12.09 -13.65 -17.21
C ASN A 244 -12.83 -12.29 -17.23
N LEU A 245 -13.62 -11.95 -16.21
CA LEU A 245 -14.14 -10.59 -16.03
C LEU A 245 -13.02 -9.69 -15.45
N PRO A 246 -12.53 -8.67 -16.18
CA PRO A 246 -11.65 -7.66 -15.61
C PRO A 246 -12.45 -6.67 -14.77
N PHE A 247 -11.93 -6.30 -13.61
CA PHE A 247 -12.56 -5.31 -12.73
C PHE A 247 -11.51 -4.42 -12.05
N ALA A 248 -11.92 -3.23 -11.62
CA ALA A 248 -11.09 -2.39 -10.78
C ALA A 248 -11.17 -2.90 -9.33
N HIS A 249 -10.05 -3.35 -8.78
CA HIS A 249 -9.95 -3.91 -7.44
C HIS A 249 -10.25 -2.86 -6.37
N GLY A 250 -11.20 -3.17 -5.48
CA GLY A 250 -11.73 -2.24 -4.47
C GLY A 250 -10.64 -1.63 -3.60
N GLY A 251 -9.73 -2.46 -3.09
CA GLY A 251 -8.62 -2.01 -2.25
C GLY A 251 -7.62 -1.10 -2.95
N THR A 252 -7.40 -1.27 -4.26
CA THR A 252 -6.51 -0.34 -4.99
C THR A 252 -7.11 1.04 -5.19
N GLY A 253 -8.41 1.20 -4.93
CA GLY A 253 -9.19 2.36 -5.28
C GLY A 253 -9.57 2.39 -6.76
N TYR A 254 -10.68 3.07 -7.06
CA TYR A 254 -11.17 3.24 -8.42
C TYR A 254 -11.93 4.56 -8.57
N ALA A 255 -12.04 5.03 -9.81
CA ALA A 255 -12.81 6.22 -10.16
C ALA A 255 -13.87 5.89 -11.22
N ILE A 256 -15.04 6.49 -11.06
CA ILE A 256 -16.16 6.41 -12.01
C ILE A 256 -16.52 7.84 -12.42
N SER A 257 -16.63 8.09 -13.73
CA SER A 257 -17.15 9.35 -14.26
C SER A 257 -18.62 9.55 -13.85
N GLY A 258 -19.04 10.78 -13.56
CA GLY A 258 -20.41 11.05 -13.14
C GLY A 258 -21.48 10.60 -14.13
N VAL A 259 -21.22 10.73 -15.44
CA VAL A 259 -22.14 10.27 -16.49
C VAL A 259 -22.37 8.76 -16.45
N LEU A 260 -21.31 7.97 -16.19
CA LEU A 260 -21.42 6.53 -16.01
C LEU A 260 -22.12 6.19 -14.69
N LEU A 261 -21.80 6.90 -13.60
CA LEU A 261 -22.41 6.63 -12.31
C LEU A 261 -23.93 6.86 -12.35
N GLU A 262 -24.38 7.92 -13.01
CA GLU A 262 -25.81 8.19 -13.23
C GLU A 262 -26.50 7.03 -13.95
N ARG A 263 -25.92 6.57 -15.06
CA ARG A 263 -26.43 5.43 -15.83
C ARG A 263 -26.42 4.14 -15.03
N LEU A 264 -25.37 3.91 -14.27
CA LEU A 264 -25.24 2.76 -13.38
C LEU A 264 -26.32 2.76 -12.31
N VAL A 265 -26.57 3.90 -11.67
CA VAL A 265 -27.62 4.04 -10.65
C VAL A 265 -29.01 3.81 -11.26
N ALA A 266 -29.28 4.36 -12.45
CA ALA A 266 -30.54 4.10 -13.16
C ALA A 266 -30.73 2.60 -13.43
N HIS A 267 -29.69 1.93 -13.95
CA HIS A 267 -29.74 0.51 -14.24
C HIS A 267 -29.91 -0.36 -12.99
N VAL A 268 -29.18 -0.07 -11.90
CA VAL A 268 -29.28 -0.82 -10.64
C VAL A 268 -30.67 -0.67 -10.03
N LYS A 269 -31.31 0.50 -10.14
CA LYS A 269 -32.69 0.72 -9.65
C LYS A 269 -33.75 -0.08 -10.41
N ASP A 270 -33.46 -0.46 -11.65
CA ASP A 270 -34.35 -1.32 -12.45
C ASP A 270 -34.20 -2.81 -12.13
N ILE A 271 -33.17 -3.20 -11.36
CA ILE A 271 -32.95 -4.58 -10.91
C ILE A 271 -33.74 -4.80 -9.61
N PRO A 272 -34.62 -5.81 -9.53
CA PRO A 272 -35.27 -6.17 -8.27
C PRO A 272 -34.27 -6.44 -7.16
N ALA A 273 -34.53 -5.93 -5.94
CA ALA A 273 -33.60 -6.05 -4.81
C ALA A 273 -33.19 -7.52 -4.52
N LYS A 274 -34.15 -8.44 -4.65
CA LYS A 274 -33.89 -9.88 -4.51
C LYS A 274 -32.86 -10.40 -5.51
N ASP A 275 -32.96 -10.02 -6.78
CA ASP A 275 -32.03 -10.47 -7.83
C ASP A 275 -30.63 -9.90 -7.59
N LEU A 276 -30.55 -8.67 -7.07
CA LEU A 276 -29.29 -8.04 -6.69
C LEU A 276 -28.60 -8.79 -5.53
N ASN A 277 -29.38 -9.15 -4.52
CA ASN A 277 -28.91 -9.93 -3.38
C ASN A 277 -28.46 -11.34 -3.81
N ASP A 278 -29.23 -12.01 -4.65
CA ASP A 278 -28.89 -13.32 -5.21
C ASP A 278 -27.58 -13.25 -6.02
N LEU A 279 -27.39 -12.20 -6.82
CA LEU A 279 -26.14 -11.97 -7.56
C LEU A 279 -24.94 -11.76 -6.62
N ALA A 280 -25.11 -10.99 -5.56
CA ALA A 280 -24.09 -10.78 -4.54
C ALA A 280 -23.73 -12.09 -3.81
N MET A 281 -24.72 -12.92 -3.47
CA MET A 281 -24.51 -14.23 -2.84
C MET A 281 -23.66 -15.19 -3.67
N HIS A 282 -23.74 -15.09 -5.00
CA HIS A 282 -23.05 -15.99 -5.93
C HIS A 282 -21.77 -15.42 -6.54
N THR A 283 -21.38 -14.20 -6.15
CA THR A 283 -20.14 -13.55 -6.60
C THR A 283 -19.08 -13.60 -5.50
N CYS A 284 -17.80 -13.77 -5.85
CA CYS A 284 -16.73 -13.87 -4.84
C CYS A 284 -16.53 -12.59 -4.03
N CYS A 285 -16.85 -11.44 -4.63
CA CYS A 285 -16.28 -10.15 -4.26
C CYS A 285 -17.21 -9.02 -4.75
N GLY A 286 -17.37 -7.95 -3.96
CA GLY A 286 -18.28 -6.86 -4.30
C GLY A 286 -17.81 -5.93 -5.42
N ASP A 287 -16.50 -5.82 -5.62
CA ASP A 287 -15.89 -5.10 -6.74
C ASP A 287 -16.08 -5.82 -8.08
N ALA A 288 -15.94 -7.15 -8.09
CA ALA A 288 -16.29 -7.98 -9.25
C ALA A 288 -17.79 -7.89 -9.57
N LEU A 289 -18.65 -7.86 -8.56
CA LEU A 289 -20.10 -7.66 -8.71
C LEU A 289 -20.40 -6.29 -9.36
N LEU A 290 -19.77 -5.22 -8.86
CA LEU A 290 -19.89 -3.89 -9.44
C LEU A 290 -19.48 -3.88 -10.93
N ALA A 291 -18.37 -4.53 -11.27
CA ALA A 291 -17.90 -4.63 -12.63
C ALA A 291 -18.83 -5.46 -13.53
N ASP A 292 -19.44 -6.54 -13.03
CA ASP A 292 -20.44 -7.32 -13.80
C ASP A 292 -21.66 -6.45 -14.17
N VAL A 293 -22.12 -5.60 -13.26
CA VAL A 293 -23.23 -4.68 -13.54
C VAL A 293 -22.80 -3.57 -14.51
N ILE A 294 -21.58 -3.03 -14.39
CA ILE A 294 -21.03 -2.05 -15.35
C ILE A 294 -20.85 -2.69 -16.74
N ASP A 295 -20.46 -3.96 -16.81
CA ASP A 295 -20.29 -4.70 -18.06
C ASP A 295 -21.62 -4.82 -18.83
N LYS A 296 -22.76 -4.96 -18.14
CA LYS A 296 -24.10 -4.94 -18.75
C LYS A 296 -24.47 -3.59 -19.39
N LEU A 297 -23.76 -2.52 -19.03
CA LEU A 297 -23.91 -1.19 -19.66
C LEU A 297 -23.01 -0.98 -20.89
N GLY A 298 -22.26 -2.02 -21.29
CA GLY A 298 -21.35 -1.95 -22.42
C GLY A 298 -20.05 -1.20 -22.13
N VAL A 299 -19.63 -1.15 -20.87
CA VAL A 299 -18.43 -0.43 -20.44
C VAL A 299 -17.37 -1.40 -19.93
N SER A 300 -16.15 -1.29 -20.46
CA SER A 300 -14.98 -2.03 -19.97
C SER A 300 -14.12 -1.16 -19.06
N VAL A 301 -13.49 -1.79 -18.09
CA VAL A 301 -12.60 -1.12 -17.14
C VAL A 301 -11.34 -0.63 -17.84
N LEU A 302 -10.87 0.56 -17.44
CA LEU A 302 -9.58 1.10 -17.84
C LEU A 302 -8.53 0.74 -16.78
N ARG A 303 -7.43 0.15 -17.22
CA ARG A 303 -6.26 -0.13 -16.39
C ARG A 303 -5.36 1.09 -16.31
N ALA A 304 -5.13 1.60 -15.11
CA ALA A 304 -4.19 2.69 -14.84
C ALA A 304 -3.06 2.25 -13.88
N SER A 305 -2.63 0.98 -13.99
CA SER A 305 -1.51 0.43 -13.22
C SER A 305 -0.15 0.96 -13.71
N PRO A 306 0.83 1.18 -12.82
CA PRO A 306 0.81 1.00 -11.37
C PRO A 306 0.43 2.29 -10.62
N MET A 307 -0.21 3.28 -11.27
CA MET A 307 -0.64 4.49 -10.54
C MET A 307 -1.70 4.10 -9.50
N PHE A 308 -2.73 3.33 -9.90
CA PHE A 308 -3.53 2.56 -8.94
C PHE A 308 -2.79 1.27 -8.61
N ASN A 309 -2.36 1.13 -7.35
CA ASN A 309 -1.46 0.06 -6.94
C ASN A 309 -1.92 -0.62 -5.64
N GLY A 310 -1.88 -1.95 -5.67
CA GLY A 310 -2.30 -2.82 -4.57
C GLY A 310 -1.21 -3.12 -3.55
N GLU A 311 0.02 -2.68 -3.82
CA GLU A 311 1.17 -2.93 -2.96
C GLU A 311 1.39 -1.79 -1.97
N LYS A 312 2.07 -2.10 -0.87
CA LYS A 312 2.56 -1.11 0.09
C LYS A 312 4.07 -0.92 -0.05
N PRO A 313 4.69 0.10 0.58
CA PRO A 313 6.10 0.44 0.37
C PRO A 313 7.07 -0.75 0.47
N ASN A 314 6.82 -1.70 1.37
CA ASN A 314 7.69 -2.86 1.53
C ASN A 314 7.46 -3.97 0.49
N THR A 315 6.27 -4.11 -0.11
CA THR A 315 5.99 -5.15 -1.12
C THR A 315 6.02 -4.63 -2.56
N LEU A 316 6.02 -3.31 -2.75
CA LEU A 316 6.06 -2.63 -4.05
C LEU A 316 7.30 -3.05 -4.88
N PRO A 317 7.13 -3.59 -6.11
CA PRO A 317 8.24 -3.96 -6.97
C PRO A 317 8.90 -2.74 -7.62
N PHE A 318 10.08 -2.37 -7.13
CA PHE A 318 10.87 -1.33 -7.79
C PHE A 318 11.70 -1.90 -8.94
N SER A 319 11.57 -1.29 -10.12
CA SER A 319 12.36 -1.61 -11.31
C SER A 319 12.39 -0.43 -12.27
N GLY A 320 13.22 -0.49 -13.31
CA GLY A 320 13.30 0.54 -14.34
C GLY A 320 12.04 0.74 -15.18
N ARG A 321 11.05 -0.16 -15.10
CA ARG A 321 9.81 -0.04 -15.85
C ARG A 321 8.92 1.09 -15.33
N ASP A 322 8.81 1.18 -14.01
CA ASP A 322 7.80 2.01 -13.34
C ASP A 322 8.42 3.06 -12.40
N TRP A 323 9.76 3.09 -12.30
CA TRP A 323 10.53 3.96 -11.39
C TRP A 323 10.12 5.44 -11.43
N CYS A 324 9.86 5.95 -12.64
CA CYS A 324 9.55 7.35 -12.92
C CYS A 324 8.04 7.61 -13.08
N GLN A 325 7.19 6.61 -12.87
CA GLN A 325 5.75 6.76 -12.94
C GLN A 325 5.22 7.30 -11.60
N PRO A 326 4.13 8.09 -11.62
CA PRO A 326 3.49 8.55 -10.39
C PRO A 326 2.74 7.40 -9.72
N LEU A 327 2.45 7.55 -8.42
CA LEU A 327 1.49 6.68 -7.72
C LEU A 327 0.27 7.47 -7.27
N PHE A 328 -0.89 6.82 -7.27
CA PHE A 328 -2.13 7.32 -6.69
C PHE A 328 -2.42 6.62 -5.38
N THR A 329 -2.22 5.30 -5.34
CA THR A 329 -2.61 4.49 -4.18
C THR A 329 -1.54 3.49 -3.73
N LEU A 330 -1.49 3.28 -2.42
CA LEU A 330 -0.76 2.18 -1.78
C LEU A 330 -1.77 1.47 -0.88
N HIS A 331 -1.96 0.16 -1.05
CA HIS A 331 -3.00 -0.60 -0.36
C HIS A 331 -2.40 -1.66 0.58
N HIS A 332 -3.26 -2.22 1.45
CA HIS A 332 -2.90 -3.06 2.59
C HIS A 332 -1.98 -2.36 3.58
N MET A 333 -2.20 -1.05 3.74
CA MET A 333 -1.43 -0.19 4.62
C MET A 333 -2.05 -0.20 6.02
N ASN A 334 -1.24 -0.45 7.03
CA ASN A 334 -1.67 -0.19 8.40
C ASN A 334 -1.59 1.32 8.73
N SER A 335 -2.11 1.69 9.90
CA SER A 335 -2.14 3.09 10.36
C SER A 335 -0.75 3.74 10.49
N GLU A 336 0.28 2.98 10.86
CA GLU A 336 1.66 3.48 10.94
C GLU A 336 2.21 3.77 9.54
N GLU A 337 1.97 2.88 8.60
CA GLU A 337 2.40 3.02 7.20
C GLU A 337 1.70 4.21 6.52
N ILE A 338 0.38 4.39 6.72
CA ILE A 338 -0.37 5.58 6.22
C ILE A 338 0.22 6.87 6.79
N SER A 339 0.42 6.93 8.11
CA SER A 339 0.98 8.10 8.77
C SER A 339 2.40 8.43 8.27
N GLY A 340 3.24 7.41 8.07
CA GLY A 340 4.59 7.57 7.54
C GLY A 340 4.60 8.12 6.12
N VAL A 341 3.77 7.59 5.21
CA VAL A 341 3.70 8.11 3.83
C VAL A 341 3.14 9.53 3.81
N TRP A 342 2.17 9.86 4.67
CA TRP A 342 1.68 11.22 4.79
C TRP A 342 2.74 12.21 5.28
N GLN A 343 3.49 11.85 6.33
CA GLN A 343 4.58 12.69 6.81
C GLN A 343 5.62 12.90 5.71
N TYR A 344 5.93 11.87 4.91
CA TYR A 344 6.79 12.02 3.75
C TYR A 344 6.22 13.03 2.74
N GLU A 345 4.94 12.91 2.36
CA GLU A 345 4.29 13.86 1.44
C GLU A 345 4.33 15.30 1.96
N GLN A 346 4.14 15.50 3.26
CA GLN A 346 4.15 16.83 3.89
C GLN A 346 5.55 17.44 4.04
N THR A 347 6.60 16.62 4.03
CA THR A 347 7.98 17.05 4.36
C THR A 347 8.98 16.82 3.24
N ARG A 348 8.57 16.22 2.12
CA ARG A 348 9.46 15.99 0.97
C ARG A 348 10.06 17.28 0.45
N THR A 349 11.32 17.24 0.04
CA THR A 349 12.07 18.39 -0.52
C THR A 349 11.66 18.75 -1.95
N LYS A 350 10.80 17.92 -2.56
CA LYS A 350 10.49 17.89 -3.97
C LYS A 350 9.05 18.34 -4.22
N THR A 351 8.82 19.15 -5.25
CA THR A 351 7.48 19.70 -5.57
C THR A 351 6.80 19.02 -6.76
N GLU A 352 7.52 18.21 -7.54
CA GLU A 352 6.95 17.44 -8.63
C GLU A 352 6.03 16.31 -8.14
N PRO A 353 5.13 15.78 -9.00
CA PRO A 353 4.28 14.65 -8.65
C PRO A 353 5.05 13.50 -8.02
N MET A 354 4.51 12.94 -6.94
CA MET A 354 5.17 11.88 -6.19
C MET A 354 5.28 10.60 -7.02
N GLN A 355 6.49 10.06 -7.15
CA GLN A 355 6.80 8.91 -8.01
C GLN A 355 7.14 7.66 -7.21
N LEU A 356 7.12 6.48 -7.85
CA LEU A 356 7.52 5.24 -7.19
C LEU A 356 8.93 5.33 -6.59
N ARG A 357 9.90 5.94 -7.29
CA ARG A 357 11.26 6.16 -6.75
C ARG A 357 11.29 6.87 -5.40
N ASP A 358 10.33 7.75 -5.15
CA ASP A 358 10.28 8.54 -3.91
C ASP A 358 9.96 7.63 -2.72
N ILE A 359 9.05 6.66 -2.91
CA ILE A 359 8.75 5.62 -1.93
C ILE A 359 9.98 4.76 -1.65
N TYR A 360 10.72 4.37 -2.68
CA TYR A 360 11.96 3.61 -2.49
C TYR A 360 12.95 4.38 -1.61
N HIS A 361 13.24 5.64 -1.95
CA HIS A 361 14.24 6.43 -1.25
C HIS A 361 13.84 6.73 0.20
N ALA A 362 12.55 6.90 0.48
CA ALA A 362 12.07 7.18 1.82
C ALA A 362 11.98 5.93 2.71
N PHE A 363 11.48 4.81 2.18
CA PHE A 363 11.07 3.66 3.02
C PHE A 363 11.89 2.39 2.82
N VAL A 364 12.57 2.22 1.68
CA VAL A 364 13.25 0.97 1.33
C VAL A 364 14.77 1.11 1.32
N GLY A 365 15.30 2.08 0.57
CA GLY A 365 16.74 2.31 0.40
C GLY A 365 17.52 2.36 1.72
N PRO A 366 17.10 3.16 2.73
CA PRO A 366 17.79 3.27 4.01
C PRO A 366 17.89 1.97 4.80
N ASN A 367 16.98 1.01 4.55
CA ASN A 367 16.86 -0.24 5.29
C ASN A 367 17.44 -1.45 4.55
N LEU A 368 17.95 -1.23 3.33
CA LEU A 368 18.42 -2.29 2.45
C LEU A 368 19.78 -2.83 2.92
N VAL A 369 19.87 -4.14 3.08
CA VAL A 369 21.09 -4.84 3.51
C VAL A 369 21.41 -5.97 2.54
N PRO A 370 22.66 -6.42 2.37
CA PRO A 370 22.96 -7.50 1.42
C PRO A 370 22.28 -8.84 1.74
N ARG A 371 21.99 -9.09 3.02
CA ARG A 371 21.39 -10.33 3.52
C ARG A 371 20.55 -10.07 4.77
N ARG A 372 19.38 -10.72 4.83
CA ARG A 372 18.49 -10.73 5.98
C ARG A 372 17.93 -12.15 6.21
N PRO A 373 18.34 -12.83 7.29
CA PRO A 373 17.73 -14.10 7.71
C PRO A 373 16.27 -13.91 8.14
N GLN A 374 15.48 -14.98 8.14
CA GLN A 374 14.08 -15.00 8.59
C GLN A 374 13.20 -13.97 7.86
N TRP A 375 13.44 -13.83 6.56
CA TRP A 375 12.88 -12.75 5.75
C TRP A 375 12.52 -13.22 4.35
N ASN A 376 11.38 -12.75 3.85
CA ASN A 376 10.91 -12.99 2.50
C ASN A 376 10.80 -11.65 1.74
N ASN A 377 11.72 -11.40 0.81
CA ASN A 377 11.73 -10.24 -0.10
C ASN A 377 10.90 -10.46 -1.37
N LEU A 378 10.12 -11.54 -1.46
CA LEU A 378 9.28 -11.89 -2.60
C LEU A 378 10.06 -12.11 -3.90
N ALA A 379 11.32 -12.57 -3.82
CA ALA A 379 12.05 -13.03 -5.01
C ALA A 379 11.54 -14.41 -5.44
N ASP A 380 11.07 -14.50 -6.69
CA ASP A 380 10.31 -15.63 -7.23
C ASP A 380 10.32 -15.78 -8.76
N GLN A 381 10.95 -14.87 -9.52
CA GLN A 381 10.87 -14.90 -10.99
C GLN A 381 11.65 -16.05 -11.62
N HIS A 382 12.85 -16.33 -11.10
CA HIS A 382 13.71 -17.41 -11.58
C HIS A 382 14.23 -18.22 -10.40
N CYS A 383 13.86 -19.50 -10.34
CA CYS A 383 14.18 -20.39 -9.24
C CYS A 383 15.08 -21.56 -9.68
N PHE A 384 16.03 -21.90 -8.80
CA PHE A 384 17.00 -22.97 -8.94
C PHE A 384 16.87 -23.88 -7.72
N SER A 385 16.33 -25.08 -7.92
CA SER A 385 16.15 -26.10 -6.89
C SER A 385 17.12 -27.26 -7.06
N LYS A 386 17.73 -27.40 -8.25
CA LYS A 386 18.69 -28.44 -8.59
C LYS A 386 19.72 -27.93 -9.61
N PRO A 387 20.86 -28.62 -9.78
CA PRO A 387 21.91 -28.18 -10.70
C PRO A 387 21.44 -27.95 -12.14
N GLU A 388 20.50 -28.76 -12.64
CA GLU A 388 20.03 -28.70 -14.03
C GLU A 388 19.25 -27.42 -14.35
N ASP A 389 18.77 -26.71 -13.33
CA ASP A 389 18.09 -25.43 -13.50
C ASP A 389 19.08 -24.32 -13.88
N GLY A 390 20.37 -24.50 -13.58
CA GLY A 390 21.42 -23.51 -13.80
C GLY A 390 22.14 -23.60 -15.15
N LYS A 391 22.34 -22.45 -15.79
CA LYS A 391 23.00 -22.34 -17.10
C LYS A 391 24.52 -22.18 -17.01
N ASN A 392 25.03 -21.75 -15.86
CA ASN A 392 26.45 -21.55 -15.61
C ASN A 392 26.86 -22.14 -14.26
N VAL A 393 28.17 -22.18 -13.99
CA VAL A 393 28.73 -22.78 -12.76
C VAL A 393 28.13 -22.18 -11.48
N ILE A 394 27.81 -20.88 -11.46
CA ILE A 394 27.24 -20.22 -10.27
C ILE A 394 25.80 -20.67 -10.05
N GLU A 395 24.98 -20.61 -11.10
CA GLU A 395 23.56 -21.00 -11.03
C GLU A 395 23.37 -22.47 -10.66
N LYS A 396 24.25 -23.36 -11.15
CA LYS A 396 24.22 -24.79 -10.81
C LYS A 396 24.34 -25.04 -9.29
N HIS A 397 25.12 -24.21 -8.60
CA HIS A 397 25.32 -24.30 -7.15
C HIS A 397 24.34 -23.42 -6.34
N ALA A 398 23.48 -22.63 -6.97
CA ALA A 398 22.65 -21.64 -6.28
C ALA A 398 21.72 -22.23 -5.21
N HIS A 399 21.26 -23.46 -5.42
CA HIS A 399 20.35 -24.20 -4.55
C HIS A 399 21.02 -24.79 -3.28
N GLU A 400 22.34 -24.70 -3.16
CA GLU A 400 23.09 -25.35 -2.06
C GLU A 400 23.05 -24.56 -0.75
N SER A 401 23.02 -23.22 -0.83
CA SER A 401 23.01 -22.35 0.33
C SER A 401 22.56 -20.92 0.00
N ALA A 402 22.28 -20.13 1.05
CA ALA A 402 22.00 -18.71 0.89
C ALA A 402 23.21 -17.93 0.33
N GLU A 403 24.43 -18.33 0.70
CA GLU A 403 25.67 -17.77 0.16
C GLU A 403 25.78 -18.04 -1.34
N ALA A 404 25.55 -19.28 -1.77
CA ALA A 404 25.55 -19.65 -3.18
C ALA A 404 24.44 -18.91 -3.97
N CYS A 405 23.24 -18.82 -3.41
CA CYS A 405 22.13 -18.07 -4.00
C CYS A 405 22.46 -16.58 -4.20
N SER A 406 23.12 -15.95 -3.22
CA SER A 406 23.51 -14.53 -3.32
C SER A 406 24.46 -14.23 -4.48
N ARG A 407 25.25 -15.23 -4.89
CA ARG A 407 26.22 -15.09 -5.99
C ARG A 407 25.56 -15.04 -7.35
N VAL A 408 24.33 -15.54 -7.50
CA VAL A 408 23.60 -15.47 -8.77
C VAL A 408 23.48 -14.01 -9.21
N CYS A 409 22.95 -13.13 -8.36
CA CYS A 409 22.86 -11.71 -8.68
C CYS A 409 24.23 -11.04 -8.82
N LEU A 410 25.21 -11.36 -7.96
CA LEU A 410 26.55 -10.78 -8.04
C LEU A 410 27.28 -11.14 -9.35
N SER A 411 27.12 -12.37 -9.82
CA SER A 411 27.83 -12.91 -10.99
C SER A 411 27.19 -12.56 -12.32
N GLU A 412 25.99 -11.98 -12.32
CA GLU A 412 25.25 -11.67 -13.54
C GLU A 412 26.07 -10.76 -14.48
N GLY A 413 26.28 -11.25 -15.70
CA GLY A 413 27.03 -10.55 -16.74
C GLY A 413 28.55 -10.53 -16.54
N LEU A 414 29.09 -11.26 -15.56
CA LEU A 414 30.53 -11.47 -15.40
C LEU A 414 31.02 -12.64 -16.26
N ASN A 415 32.26 -12.54 -16.75
CA ASN A 415 32.94 -13.67 -17.36
C ASN A 415 33.60 -14.51 -16.25
N VAL A 416 32.95 -15.61 -15.88
CA VAL A 416 33.41 -16.54 -14.84
C VAL A 416 34.02 -17.77 -15.51
N ASP A 417 35.28 -18.03 -15.20
CA ASP A 417 35.98 -19.26 -15.61
C ASP A 417 35.54 -20.38 -14.67
N ALA A 418 34.87 -21.40 -15.21
CA ALA A 418 34.27 -22.48 -14.42
C ALA A 418 35.32 -23.29 -13.66
N ASP A 419 36.40 -23.70 -14.35
CA ASP A 419 37.48 -24.49 -13.74
C ASP A 419 38.19 -23.74 -12.62
N ALA A 420 38.39 -22.43 -12.78
CA ALA A 420 38.98 -21.59 -11.75
C ALA A 420 38.02 -21.38 -10.56
N TYR A 421 36.71 -21.26 -10.81
CA TYR A 421 35.72 -21.08 -9.77
C TYR A 421 35.51 -22.36 -8.94
N GLU A 422 35.46 -23.53 -9.57
CA GLU A 422 35.30 -24.81 -8.88
C GLU A 422 36.51 -25.18 -7.99
N LYS A 423 37.71 -24.67 -8.32
CA LYS A 423 38.91 -24.85 -7.50
C LYS A 423 38.90 -24.04 -6.20
N LEU A 424 38.03 -23.03 -6.09
CA LEU A 424 37.88 -22.23 -4.86
C LEU A 424 37.19 -23.07 -3.79
N LYS A 425 37.77 -23.08 -2.59
CA LYS A 425 37.38 -23.99 -1.52
C LYS A 425 36.37 -23.36 -0.56
N THR A 426 36.50 -22.06 -0.31
CA THR A 426 35.67 -21.37 0.68
C THR A 426 34.71 -20.39 0.03
N ASP A 427 33.64 -20.06 0.76
CA ASP A 427 32.70 -19.02 0.35
C ASP A 427 33.36 -17.63 0.25
N ASP A 428 34.31 -17.32 1.13
CA ASP A 428 35.08 -16.08 1.09
C ASP A 428 35.93 -15.98 -0.19
N GLU A 429 36.56 -17.08 -0.62
CA GLU A 429 37.34 -17.13 -1.86
C GLU A 429 36.44 -16.89 -3.09
N ARG A 430 35.26 -17.52 -3.12
CA ARG A 430 34.27 -17.36 -4.20
C ARG A 430 33.71 -15.94 -4.25
N ASP A 431 33.35 -15.37 -3.11
CA ASP A 431 32.87 -14.00 -3.00
C ASP A 431 33.92 -12.99 -3.44
N TRP A 432 35.16 -13.16 -2.97
CA TRP A 432 36.27 -12.31 -3.38
C TRP A 432 36.51 -12.40 -4.90
N TYR A 433 36.55 -13.62 -5.46
CA TYR A 433 36.76 -13.85 -6.89
C TYR A 433 35.73 -13.13 -7.77
N LEU A 434 34.45 -13.18 -7.37
CA LEU A 434 33.35 -12.53 -8.08
C LEU A 434 33.35 -11.01 -7.87
N ARG A 435 33.53 -10.53 -6.64
CA ARG A 435 33.56 -9.09 -6.34
C ARG A 435 34.70 -8.37 -7.05
N GLN A 436 35.89 -8.96 -7.15
CA GLN A 436 37.00 -8.37 -7.90
C GLN A 436 36.67 -8.22 -9.39
N ARG A 437 36.01 -9.22 -9.98
CA ARG A 437 35.55 -9.15 -11.38
C ARG A 437 34.48 -8.09 -11.57
N TYR A 438 33.51 -8.04 -10.66
CA TYR A 438 32.47 -7.01 -10.67
C TYR A 438 33.09 -5.61 -10.61
N ARG A 439 33.98 -5.34 -9.65
CA ARG A 439 34.69 -4.06 -9.50
C ARG A 439 35.49 -3.66 -10.75
N ARG A 440 36.21 -4.60 -11.37
CA ARG A 440 36.94 -4.35 -12.63
C ARG A 440 36.00 -4.03 -13.78
N GLN A 441 34.87 -4.73 -13.88
CA GLN A 441 33.88 -4.50 -14.91
C GLN A 441 33.16 -3.15 -14.73
N THR A 442 32.85 -2.76 -13.50
CA THR A 442 32.20 -1.47 -13.21
C THR A 442 33.15 -0.30 -13.36
N ALA A 443 34.44 -0.46 -13.03
CA ALA A 443 35.45 0.58 -13.25
C ALA A 443 35.68 0.92 -14.74
N THR A 444 35.44 -0.05 -15.64
CA THR A 444 35.66 0.13 -17.09
C THR A 444 34.41 0.60 -17.84
N LYS A 445 33.21 0.37 -17.29
CA LYS A 445 31.95 0.74 -17.95
C LYS A 445 31.44 2.09 -17.44
N ARG A 446 31.10 2.99 -18.38
CA ARG A 446 30.48 4.28 -18.06
C ARG A 446 29.03 4.18 -17.57
N LYS A 447 28.28 3.16 -18.02
CA LYS A 447 26.88 2.93 -17.64
C LYS A 447 26.64 1.44 -17.37
N SER A 448 25.85 1.13 -16.34
CA SER A 448 25.40 -0.23 -16.04
C SER A 448 24.48 -0.75 -17.14
N LYS A 449 24.55 -2.05 -17.41
CA LYS A 449 23.60 -2.73 -18.30
C LYS A 449 22.30 -3.00 -17.53
N ASN A 450 21.20 -3.19 -18.25
CA ASN A 450 20.00 -3.79 -17.66
C ASN A 450 20.38 -5.14 -17.04
N ARG A 451 19.93 -5.35 -15.81
CA ARG A 451 20.15 -6.55 -15.02
C ARG A 451 18.83 -7.29 -14.86
N SER A 452 18.88 -8.62 -14.80
CA SER A 452 17.75 -9.49 -14.49
C SER A 452 17.75 -9.96 -13.03
N CYS A 453 18.74 -9.56 -12.22
CA CYS A 453 18.85 -9.97 -10.82
C CYS A 453 19.27 -8.80 -9.93
N PHE A 454 18.34 -8.32 -9.09
CA PHE A 454 18.62 -7.39 -7.99
C PHE A 454 18.39 -8.02 -6.62
N THR A 455 17.49 -9.00 -6.52
CA THR A 455 17.17 -9.67 -5.27
C THR A 455 17.20 -11.16 -5.39
N TRP A 456 17.50 -11.81 -4.27
CA TRP A 456 17.50 -13.26 -4.15
C TRP A 456 16.83 -13.70 -2.86
N ARG A 457 16.29 -14.92 -2.85
CA ARG A 457 15.68 -15.57 -1.69
C ARG A 457 16.05 -17.04 -1.70
N TYR A 458 16.53 -17.54 -0.58
CA TYR A 458 16.84 -18.95 -0.36
C TYR A 458 15.87 -19.56 0.66
N ARG A 459 15.20 -20.65 0.29
CA ARG A 459 14.26 -21.39 1.14
C ARG A 459 14.27 -22.87 0.77
N GLY A 460 14.47 -23.75 1.75
CA GLY A 460 14.33 -25.20 1.59
C GLY A 460 15.12 -25.81 0.41
N GLY A 461 16.37 -25.38 0.19
CA GLY A 461 17.18 -25.87 -0.94
C GLY A 461 16.76 -25.29 -2.30
N THR A 462 16.01 -24.19 -2.31
CA THR A 462 15.63 -23.48 -3.53
C THR A 462 16.10 -22.03 -3.45
N CYS A 463 16.84 -21.59 -4.46
CA CYS A 463 17.21 -20.19 -4.66
C CYS A 463 16.29 -19.56 -5.71
N CYS A 464 15.59 -18.50 -5.36
CA CYS A 464 14.81 -17.70 -6.30
C CYS A 464 15.39 -16.29 -6.43
N THR A 465 15.31 -15.71 -7.63
CA THR A 465 15.83 -14.38 -7.96
C THR A 465 14.78 -13.55 -8.69
N SER A 466 14.91 -12.22 -8.62
CA SER A 466 14.03 -11.28 -9.33
C SER A 466 14.78 -10.04 -9.84
N ASP A 467 14.27 -9.48 -10.94
CA ASP A 467 14.69 -8.22 -11.59
C ASP A 467 14.07 -6.96 -10.96
N THR A 468 13.31 -7.14 -9.89
CA THR A 468 12.74 -6.08 -9.07
C THR A 468 13.38 -6.15 -7.70
N PHE A 469 13.41 -5.04 -6.97
CA PHE A 469 13.88 -5.03 -5.59
C PHE A 469 12.77 -4.57 -4.66
N ARG A 470 12.25 -5.50 -3.86
CA ARG A 470 11.22 -5.27 -2.83
C ARG A 470 11.84 -5.37 -1.44
N MET A 471 11.30 -4.67 -0.45
CA MET A 471 11.77 -4.84 0.93
C MET A 471 11.25 -6.14 1.56
N GLY A 472 10.03 -6.58 1.25
CA GLY A 472 9.43 -7.78 1.81
C GLY A 472 9.01 -7.66 3.28
N TYR A 473 8.92 -8.81 3.94
CA TYR A 473 8.41 -8.94 5.31
C TYR A 473 9.11 -10.10 6.06
N PRO A 474 9.07 -10.10 7.41
CA PRO A 474 9.59 -11.23 8.18
C PRO A 474 8.71 -12.46 7.98
N VAL A 475 9.29 -13.64 7.84
CA VAL A 475 8.54 -14.89 7.58
C VAL A 475 7.51 -15.21 8.67
N ALA A 476 7.82 -14.83 9.91
CA ALA A 476 6.94 -14.98 11.07
C ALA A 476 5.60 -14.23 10.91
N ALA A 477 5.58 -13.10 10.20
CA ALA A 477 4.35 -12.32 9.99
C ALA A 477 3.30 -13.08 9.17
N LYS A 478 3.72 -14.02 8.32
CA LYS A 478 2.82 -14.84 7.49
C LYS A 478 2.85 -16.33 7.82
N LYS A 479 3.50 -16.72 8.92
CA LYS A 479 3.69 -18.13 9.32
C LYS A 479 4.28 -18.97 8.17
N GLU A 480 5.18 -18.37 7.40
CA GLU A 480 5.88 -19.05 6.31
C GLU A 480 7.07 -19.84 6.84
N GLU A 481 7.53 -20.85 6.08
CA GLU A 481 8.80 -21.51 6.40
C GLU A 481 9.97 -20.54 6.30
N ASP A 482 11.02 -20.85 7.07
CA ASP A 482 12.25 -20.09 7.12
C ASP A 482 12.83 -19.81 5.73
N ALA A 483 13.05 -18.53 5.47
CA ALA A 483 13.70 -18.03 4.27
C ALA A 483 14.80 -17.03 4.64
N THR A 484 15.87 -17.01 3.85
CA THR A 484 16.87 -15.94 3.89
C THR A 484 16.77 -15.16 2.60
N SER A 485 16.60 -13.86 2.71
CA SER A 485 16.53 -12.96 1.57
C SER A 485 17.77 -12.08 1.49
N GLY A 486 18.07 -11.58 0.30
CA GLY A 486 19.14 -10.62 0.11
C GLY A 486 18.96 -9.75 -1.11
N TRP A 487 19.77 -8.69 -1.15
CA TRP A 487 19.75 -7.65 -2.16
C TRP A 487 21.16 -7.45 -2.67
N PHE A 488 21.32 -7.36 -3.98
CA PHE A 488 22.60 -6.99 -4.57
C PHE A 488 22.77 -5.47 -4.51
N VAL A 489 23.02 -4.95 -3.30
CA VAL A 489 23.02 -3.52 -2.97
C VAL A 489 23.91 -2.71 -3.91
N ASP A 490 25.17 -3.13 -4.11
CA ASP A 490 26.11 -2.47 -5.04
C ASP A 490 25.51 -2.33 -6.46
N GLY A 491 24.79 -3.35 -6.92
CA GLY A 491 24.13 -3.33 -8.23
C GLY A 491 22.91 -2.44 -8.29
N ILE A 492 22.11 -2.40 -7.22
CA ILE A 492 20.94 -1.52 -7.10
C ILE A 492 21.40 -0.06 -7.08
N GLU A 493 22.35 0.29 -6.21
CA GLU A 493 22.90 1.64 -6.10
C GLU A 493 23.49 2.10 -7.43
N ARG A 494 24.27 1.23 -8.10
CA ARG A 494 24.83 1.54 -9.41
C ARG A 494 23.74 1.73 -10.47
N TRP A 495 22.69 0.92 -10.46
CA TRP A 495 21.57 1.05 -11.38
C TRP A 495 20.84 2.39 -11.16
N ILE A 496 20.56 2.75 -9.90
CA ILE A 496 19.92 4.02 -9.53
C ILE A 496 20.79 5.22 -9.94
N GLN A 497 22.10 5.16 -9.74
CA GLN A 497 23.02 6.22 -10.19
C GLN A 497 22.96 6.43 -11.71
N ASP A 498 22.87 5.35 -12.48
CA ASP A 498 22.93 5.39 -13.94
C ASP A 498 21.57 5.65 -14.62
N HIS A 499 20.46 5.30 -13.97
CA HIS A 499 19.11 5.27 -14.57
C HIS A 499 18.03 5.95 -13.71
N GLY A 500 18.25 6.12 -12.40
CA GLY A 500 17.19 6.47 -11.44
C GLY A 500 16.82 7.95 -11.37
N GLN A 501 17.50 8.83 -12.11
CA GLN A 501 17.32 10.28 -12.00
C GLN A 501 16.05 10.82 -12.69
N CYS A 502 15.30 10.00 -13.45
CA CYS A 502 14.08 10.40 -14.19
C CYS A 502 14.22 11.78 -14.88
N THR A 503 15.27 11.95 -15.68
CA THR A 503 15.58 13.25 -16.32
C THR A 503 14.51 13.72 -17.30
N GLY A 504 13.64 12.82 -17.76
CA GLY A 504 12.45 13.13 -18.57
C GLY A 504 11.23 13.62 -17.76
N GLY A 505 11.32 13.69 -16.43
CA GLY A 505 10.21 14.09 -15.56
C GLY A 505 9.30 12.91 -15.16
N THR A 506 8.04 13.23 -14.87
CA THR A 506 7.00 12.25 -14.49
C THR A 506 6.47 11.51 -15.71
N GLU A 507 6.57 10.19 -15.70
CA GLU A 507 6.06 9.29 -16.74
C GLU A 507 4.60 8.93 -16.45
N TRP A 508 3.68 9.82 -16.82
CA TRP A 508 2.24 9.57 -16.67
C TRP A 508 1.79 8.38 -17.51
N VAL A 509 1.06 7.45 -16.90
CA VAL A 509 0.50 6.29 -17.60
C VAL A 509 -0.83 6.67 -18.26
N SER A 510 -0.95 6.38 -19.56
CA SER A 510 -2.23 6.43 -20.27
C SER A 510 -3.03 5.16 -19.99
N PRO A 511 -4.28 5.25 -19.53
CA PRO A 511 -5.07 4.06 -19.25
C PRO A 511 -5.29 3.19 -20.48
N THR A 512 -5.18 1.88 -20.30
CA THR A 512 -5.49 0.90 -21.35
C THR A 512 -6.82 0.25 -21.06
N CYS A 513 -7.73 0.20 -22.03
CA CYS A 513 -8.99 -0.52 -21.89
C CYS A 513 -8.73 -2.04 -21.74
N VAL A 514 -9.44 -2.69 -20.82
CA VAL A 514 -9.39 -4.14 -20.60
C VAL A 514 -10.80 -4.69 -20.49
N GLY A 515 -11.17 -5.61 -21.39
CA GLY A 515 -12.49 -6.23 -21.43
C GLY A 515 -13.06 -6.32 -22.84
N LYS A 516 -14.22 -6.97 -22.96
CA LYS A 516 -14.85 -7.26 -24.26
C LYS A 516 -15.44 -6.03 -24.97
N TRP A 517 -15.67 -4.95 -24.23
CA TRP A 517 -16.21 -3.69 -24.78
C TRP A 517 -15.11 -2.71 -25.22
N CYS A 518 -13.85 -3.13 -25.17
CA CYS A 518 -12.77 -2.33 -25.72
C CYS A 518 -12.87 -2.24 -27.24
N PRO A 519 -12.57 -1.07 -27.86
CA PRO A 519 -12.72 -0.88 -29.30
C PRO A 519 -12.06 -1.99 -30.15
N ASP A 520 -10.82 -2.35 -29.82
CA ASP A 520 -10.06 -3.39 -30.53
C ASP A 520 -10.70 -4.78 -30.40
N GLU A 521 -11.26 -5.11 -29.22
CA GLU A 521 -11.92 -6.40 -28.98
C GLU A 521 -13.28 -6.48 -29.68
N ILE A 522 -14.02 -5.37 -29.72
CA ILE A 522 -15.27 -5.26 -30.50
C ILE A 522 -14.98 -5.48 -31.99
N GLU A 523 -13.93 -4.85 -32.52
CA GLU A 523 -13.54 -5.00 -33.92
C GLU A 523 -13.12 -6.45 -34.24
N LYS A 524 -12.30 -7.07 -33.39
CA LYS A 524 -11.94 -8.50 -33.51
C LYS A 524 -13.17 -9.39 -33.51
N THR A 525 -14.11 -9.15 -32.59
CA THR A 525 -15.34 -9.94 -32.47
C THR A 525 -16.22 -9.80 -33.71
N LYS A 526 -16.38 -8.57 -34.24
CA LYS A 526 -17.11 -8.32 -35.49
C LYS A 526 -16.49 -9.07 -36.67
N LYS A 527 -15.16 -9.03 -36.78
CA LYS A 527 -14.44 -9.74 -37.83
C LYS A 527 -14.61 -11.26 -37.72
N GLN A 528 -14.49 -11.82 -36.51
CA GLN A 528 -14.71 -13.25 -36.26
C GLN A 528 -16.13 -13.68 -36.65
N MET A 529 -17.16 -12.90 -36.26
CA MET A 529 -18.55 -13.19 -36.62
C MET A 529 -18.77 -13.15 -38.14
N GLU A 530 -18.09 -12.24 -38.85
CA GLU A 530 -18.17 -12.17 -40.32
C GLU A 530 -17.49 -13.37 -40.99
N ASP A 531 -16.32 -13.77 -40.49
CA ASP A 531 -15.58 -14.93 -40.99
C ASP A 531 -16.33 -16.24 -40.71
N ASP A 532 -16.95 -16.38 -39.52
CA ASP A 532 -17.79 -17.52 -39.17
C ASP A 532 -19.05 -17.58 -40.05
N ARG A 533 -19.66 -16.43 -40.35
CA ARG A 533 -20.79 -16.35 -41.28
C ARG A 533 -20.38 -16.81 -42.68
N LYS A 534 -19.24 -16.32 -43.20
CA LYS A 534 -18.70 -16.74 -44.51
C LYS A 534 -18.41 -18.25 -44.54
N SER A 535 -17.75 -18.77 -43.51
CA SER A 535 -17.47 -20.21 -43.36
C SER A 535 -18.74 -21.05 -43.33
N LYS A 536 -19.78 -20.61 -42.59
CA LYS A 536 -21.09 -21.27 -42.56
C LYS A 536 -21.78 -21.25 -43.92
N GLU A 537 -21.74 -20.12 -44.64
CA GLU A 537 -22.28 -20.01 -46.00
C GLU A 537 -21.56 -20.93 -46.99
N GLU A 538 -20.23 -21.02 -46.91
CA GLU A 538 -19.43 -21.96 -47.70
C GLU A 538 -19.76 -23.42 -47.39
N MET A 539 -19.92 -23.77 -46.11
CA MET A 539 -20.30 -25.11 -45.69
C MET A 539 -21.71 -25.47 -46.16
N LEU A 540 -22.68 -24.58 -46.00
CA LEU A 540 -24.04 -24.77 -46.51
C LEU A 540 -24.04 -25.00 -48.03
N LYS A 541 -23.29 -24.18 -48.77
CA LYS A 541 -23.10 -24.34 -50.22
C LYS A 541 -22.45 -25.68 -50.58
N LYS A 542 -21.43 -26.11 -49.83
CA LYS A 542 -20.73 -27.40 -50.03
C LYS A 542 -21.66 -28.60 -49.88
N PHE A 543 -22.64 -28.53 -48.98
CA PHE A 543 -23.59 -29.62 -48.72
C PHE A 543 -24.95 -29.45 -49.41
N GLY A 544 -25.10 -28.43 -50.28
CA GLY A 544 -26.36 -28.17 -50.99
C GLY A 544 -27.51 -27.74 -50.06
N LEU A 545 -27.20 -27.28 -48.85
CA LEU A 545 -28.16 -26.81 -47.86
C LEU A 545 -28.40 -25.31 -48.05
N LYS A 546 -29.65 -24.86 -47.92
CA LYS A 546 -29.97 -23.44 -47.89
C LYS A 546 -29.85 -22.90 -46.45
N PRO A 547 -29.43 -21.64 -46.26
CA PRO A 547 -29.60 -20.98 -44.97
C PRO A 547 -31.07 -21.03 -44.56
N ALA A 548 -31.36 -21.38 -43.31
CA ALA A 548 -32.71 -21.28 -42.78
C ALA A 548 -33.19 -19.82 -42.89
N GLU A 549 -34.37 -19.60 -43.47
CA GLU A 549 -34.97 -18.26 -43.53
C GLU A 549 -35.34 -17.81 -42.11
N PRO A 550 -35.15 -16.52 -41.75
CA PRO A 550 -35.57 -16.03 -40.46
C PRO A 550 -37.10 -16.03 -40.37
N GLY A 551 -37.68 -17.06 -39.75
CA GLY A 551 -39.12 -17.13 -39.47
C GLY A 551 -39.81 -18.48 -39.59
N GLU A 552 -39.14 -19.56 -40.00
CA GLU A 552 -39.79 -20.89 -39.99
C GLU A 552 -39.80 -21.52 -38.58
N PRO A 553 -40.97 -21.95 -38.05
CA PRO A 553 -41.02 -22.66 -36.78
C PRO A 553 -40.34 -24.02 -36.91
N ASN A 554 -39.58 -24.39 -35.88
CA ASN A 554 -38.87 -25.66 -35.79
C ASN A 554 -39.88 -26.82 -35.75
N ALA A 555 -40.25 -27.37 -36.90
CA ALA A 555 -41.13 -28.52 -37.02
C ALA A 555 -40.33 -29.81 -36.76
N GLN A 556 -40.04 -30.08 -35.50
CA GLN A 556 -39.70 -31.43 -35.03
C GLN A 556 -39.93 -31.53 -33.51
N ASN A 557 -41.19 -31.74 -33.15
CA ASN A 557 -41.56 -32.38 -31.90
C ASN A 557 -42.52 -33.52 -32.26
N PRO A 558 -42.07 -34.78 -32.35
CA PRO A 558 -42.98 -35.90 -32.49
C PRO A 558 -43.50 -36.25 -31.09
N GLU A 559 -44.76 -35.93 -30.84
CA GLU A 559 -45.52 -36.55 -29.76
C GLU A 559 -45.65 -38.06 -29.99
N GLY A 560 -45.37 -38.85 -28.95
CA GLY A 560 -46.17 -40.03 -28.64
C GLY A 560 -45.50 -41.39 -28.70
N LEU A 561 -45.03 -41.89 -27.55
CA LEU A 561 -45.23 -43.28 -27.15
C LEU A 561 -45.25 -43.39 -25.61
N LYS A 562 -46.46 -43.69 -25.12
CA LYS A 562 -46.90 -44.30 -23.85
C LYS A 562 -45.97 -44.32 -22.64
#